data_AF-A0A8H7XT81-F1
#
_entry.id   AF-A0A8H7XT81-F1
#
_cell.length_a   1.000
_cell.length_b   1.000
_cell.length_c   1.000
_cell.angle_alpha   90.00
_cell.angle_beta   90.00
_cell.angle_gamma   90.00
#
_symmetry.space_group_name_H-M   'P 1'
#
loop_
_entity.id
_entity.type
_entity.pdbx_description
1 polymer ?
#
loop_
_entity_poly.entity_id
_entity_poly.type
_entity_poly.pdbx_seq_one_letter_code
_entity_poly.pdbx_strand_id
1 'polypeptide(L)'
;MSKYAPHGGRSSNQPRATANTVCQKCLGRGHYIYECKGNRPYVSRPSRTQQLENPRLLAKLKADGQPSVEVPEEFKKPAGTANKILEAKEKERLKEDSKEKGKEKAAASPSRKKRRRRYAGLILSIQLLCIN
;
A
#
# COMPACT_ATOMS: atom_id res chain seq x y z
N MET A 1 -7.47 8.07 30.14
CA MET A 1 -8.63 7.19 30.42
C MET A 1 -9.63 7.31 29.27
N SER A 2 -10.17 6.20 28.73
CA SER A 2 -10.93 6.19 27.46
C SER A 2 -12.42 6.54 27.63
N LYS A 3 -12.89 7.49 26.81
CA LYS A 3 -14.27 8.00 26.71
C LYS A 3 -15.34 6.95 26.33
N TYR A 4 -14.92 5.74 25.98
CA TYR A 4 -15.78 4.67 25.46
C TYR A 4 -16.08 3.56 26.47
N ALA A 5 -15.50 3.60 27.68
CA ALA A 5 -15.88 2.69 28.74
C ALA A 5 -17.18 3.20 29.39
N PRO A 6 -18.27 2.40 29.41
CA PRO A 6 -19.50 2.81 30.07
C PRO A 6 -19.27 2.91 31.59
N HIS A 7 -19.08 4.13 32.07
CA HIS A 7 -19.04 4.48 33.48
C HIS A 7 -20.47 4.71 33.96
N GLY A 8 -21.08 3.69 34.58
CA GLY A 8 -22.30 3.92 35.38
C GLY A 8 -23.37 2.84 35.24
N GLY A 9 -23.54 2.07 36.32
CA GLY A 9 -24.87 1.80 36.85
C GLY A 9 -25.69 0.69 36.20
N ARG A 10 -25.13 -0.51 36.02
CA ARG A 10 -25.99 -1.70 36.05
C ARG A 10 -26.11 -2.11 37.51
N SER A 11 -27.25 -1.76 38.11
CA SER A 11 -27.66 -2.31 39.41
C SER A 11 -27.38 -3.81 39.40
N SER A 12 -26.47 -4.25 40.26
CA SER A 12 -26.05 -5.65 40.41
C SER A 12 -27.20 -6.57 40.90
N ASN A 13 -28.42 -6.05 40.99
CA ASN A 13 -29.59 -6.67 41.62
C ASN A 13 -30.79 -6.87 40.67
N GLN A 14 -30.61 -6.87 39.35
CA GLN A 14 -31.65 -7.41 38.44
C GLN A 14 -31.36 -8.87 38.12
N PRO A 15 -32.02 -9.84 38.78
CA PRO A 15 -31.80 -11.27 38.54
C PRO A 15 -32.47 -11.77 37.25
N ARG A 16 -33.24 -10.94 36.56
CA ARG A 16 -33.97 -11.31 35.34
C ARG A 16 -33.43 -10.57 34.13
N ALA A 17 -33.15 -11.33 33.08
CA ALA A 17 -32.73 -10.76 31.80
C ALA A 17 -33.83 -9.88 31.22
N THR A 18 -33.46 -8.66 30.80
CA THR A 18 -34.36 -7.81 30.01
C THR A 18 -34.55 -8.38 28.61
N ALA A 19 -35.64 -8.01 27.91
CA ALA A 19 -35.85 -8.40 26.51
C ALA A 19 -34.72 -7.93 25.57
N ASN A 20 -33.93 -6.93 25.98
CA ASN A 20 -32.79 -6.42 25.23
C ASN A 20 -31.46 -7.10 25.60
N THR A 21 -31.42 -7.96 26.63
CA THR A 21 -30.22 -8.69 27.01
C THR A 21 -29.88 -9.71 25.92
N VAL A 22 -28.73 -9.54 25.27
CA VAL A 22 -28.23 -10.45 24.23
C VAL A 22 -27.25 -11.45 24.85
N CYS A 23 -27.49 -12.73 24.61
CA CYS A 23 -26.61 -13.81 25.04
C CYS A 23 -25.40 -13.94 24.09
N GLN A 24 -24.18 -13.87 24.62
CA GLN A 24 -22.96 -14.03 23.81
C GLN A 24 -22.71 -15.48 23.33
N LYS A 25 -23.41 -16.47 23.89
CA LYS A 25 -23.28 -17.88 23.49
C LYS A 25 -24.13 -18.18 22.26
N CYS A 26 -25.43 -17.91 22.30
CA CYS A 26 -26.34 -18.25 21.20
C CYS A 26 -26.75 -17.05 20.32
N LEU A 27 -26.32 -15.83 20.66
CA LEU A 27 -26.74 -14.57 20.00
C LEU A 27 -28.24 -14.25 20.09
N GLY A 28 -29.02 -15.05 20.83
CA GLY A 28 -30.42 -14.78 21.13
C GLY A 28 -30.63 -13.71 22.20
N ARG A 29 -31.86 -13.20 22.32
CA ARG A 29 -32.25 -12.22 23.32
C ARG A 29 -33.05 -12.85 24.47
N GLY A 30 -33.11 -12.18 25.61
CA GLY A 30 -34.02 -12.51 26.72
C GLY A 30 -33.46 -13.45 27.78
N HIS A 31 -32.16 -13.77 27.76
CA HIS A 31 -31.52 -14.57 28.81
C HIS A 31 -30.02 -14.23 28.95
N TYR A 32 -29.45 -14.53 30.11
CA TYR A 32 -28.02 -14.42 30.34
C TYR A 32 -27.26 -15.68 29.87
N ILE A 33 -25.95 -15.55 29.71
CA ILE A 33 -25.08 -16.63 29.19
C ILE A 33 -25.16 -17.90 30.06
N TYR A 34 -25.31 -17.75 31.37
CA TYR A 34 -25.36 -18.88 32.32
C TYR A 34 -26.68 -19.68 32.27
N GLU A 35 -27.76 -19.10 31.75
CA GLU A 35 -29.06 -19.78 31.55
C GLU A 35 -29.19 -20.36 30.12
N CYS A 36 -28.19 -20.12 29.26
CA CYS A 36 -28.29 -20.42 27.83
C CYS A 36 -28.16 -21.93 27.53
N LYS A 37 -29.29 -22.55 27.23
CA LYS A 37 -29.39 -23.94 26.74
C LYS A 37 -29.11 -24.10 25.24
N GLY A 38 -29.06 -23.00 24.48
CA GLY A 38 -28.78 -23.02 23.04
C GLY A 38 -27.32 -23.38 22.70
N ASN A 39 -27.13 -23.94 21.50
CA ASN A 39 -25.81 -24.15 20.90
C ASN A 39 -25.24 -22.84 20.34
N ARG A 40 -23.91 -22.78 20.18
CA ARG A 40 -23.23 -21.65 19.54
C ARG A 40 -23.48 -21.68 18.03
N PRO A 41 -24.25 -20.76 17.45
CA PRO A 41 -24.40 -20.70 16.01
C PRO A 41 -23.06 -20.31 15.38
N TYR A 42 -22.63 -21.07 14.38
CA TYR A 42 -21.51 -20.66 13.55
C TYR A 42 -22.02 -19.60 12.56
N VAL A 43 -21.77 -18.34 12.88
CA VAL A 43 -22.05 -17.24 11.96
C VAL A 43 -20.77 -17.01 11.15
N SER A 44 -20.81 -17.34 9.86
CA SER A 44 -19.71 -17.02 8.96
C SER A 44 -19.57 -15.49 8.87
N ARG A 45 -18.36 -15.00 9.15
CA ARG A 45 -18.03 -13.61 8.87
C ARG A 45 -17.71 -13.51 7.38
N PRO A 46 -18.45 -12.71 6.60
CA PRO A 46 -18.09 -12.50 5.20
C PRO A 46 -16.69 -11.90 5.14
N SER A 47 -15.89 -12.36 4.17
CA SER A 47 -14.56 -11.82 3.94
C SER A 47 -14.65 -10.32 3.59
N ARG A 48 -13.56 -9.58 3.79
CA ARG A 48 -13.51 -8.15 3.43
C ARG A 48 -13.89 -7.92 1.96
N THR A 49 -13.51 -8.82 1.05
CA THR A 49 -13.87 -8.74 -0.37
C THR A 49 -15.36 -8.98 -0.60
N GLN A 50 -15.93 -10.02 0.03
CA GLN A 50 -17.38 -10.29 -0.01
C GLN A 50 -18.21 -9.14 0.56
N GLN A 51 -17.66 -8.41 1.54
CA GLN A 51 -18.32 -7.21 2.06
C GLN A 51 -18.41 -6.09 1.01
N LEU A 52 -17.32 -5.84 0.28
CA LEU A 52 -17.26 -4.79 -0.75
C LEU A 52 -18.09 -5.12 -1.99
N GLU A 53 -18.32 -6.39 -2.28
CA GLU A 53 -19.14 -6.86 -3.40
C GLU A 53 -20.65 -6.70 -3.18
N ASN A 54 -21.09 -6.36 -1.96
CA ASN A 54 -22.51 -6.23 -1.67
C ASN A 54 -23.14 -5.05 -2.45
N PRO A 55 -24.19 -5.28 -3.24
CA PRO A 55 -24.78 -4.24 -4.10
C PRO A 55 -25.35 -3.07 -3.29
N ARG A 56 -25.84 -3.34 -2.07
CA ARG A 56 -26.32 -2.31 -1.13
C ARG A 56 -25.19 -1.41 -0.61
N LEU A 57 -24.00 -1.96 -0.39
CA LEU A 57 -22.85 -1.19 0.05
C LEU A 57 -22.24 -0.42 -1.13
N LEU A 58 -22.18 -1.02 -2.31
CA LEU A 58 -21.75 -0.34 -3.53
C LEU A 58 -22.66 0.83 -3.90
N ALA A 59 -23.99 0.68 -3.76
CA ALA A 59 -24.92 1.77 -4.00
C ALA A 59 -24.68 2.96 -3.05
N LYS A 60 -24.42 2.67 -1.76
CA LYS A 60 -24.04 3.71 -0.78
C LYS A 60 -22.71 4.35 -1.13
N LEU A 61 -21.66 3.56 -1.39
CA LEU A 61 -20.34 4.07 -1.77
C LEU A 61 -20.35 4.91 -3.06
N LYS A 62 -21.26 4.60 -4.00
CA LYS A 62 -21.46 5.40 -5.22
C LYS A 62 -22.27 6.67 -4.96
N ALA A 63 -23.28 6.59 -4.10
CA ALA A 63 -24.12 7.72 -3.70
C ALA A 63 -23.40 8.72 -2.79
N ASP A 64 -22.51 8.23 -1.91
CA ASP A 64 -21.63 9.01 -1.04
C ASP A 64 -20.52 9.72 -1.83
N GLY A 65 -20.58 9.67 -3.17
CA GLY A 65 -20.06 10.72 -4.02
C GLY A 65 -18.55 10.75 -4.07
N GLN A 66 -17.99 9.92 -4.96
CA GLN A 66 -16.60 9.98 -5.40
C GLN A 66 -15.57 9.68 -4.29
N PRO A 67 -14.53 8.86 -4.56
CA PRO A 67 -13.32 8.93 -3.76
C PRO A 67 -12.89 10.40 -3.71
N SER A 68 -12.73 10.97 -2.52
CA SER A 68 -12.31 12.38 -2.32
C SER A 68 -10.96 12.72 -2.97
N VAL A 69 -10.28 11.70 -3.50
CA VAL A 69 -9.11 11.82 -4.35
C VAL A 69 -9.59 11.65 -5.78
N GLU A 70 -9.96 12.76 -6.42
CA GLU A 70 -9.95 12.84 -7.87
C GLU A 70 -8.59 12.33 -8.34
N VAL A 71 -8.58 11.14 -8.91
CA VAL A 71 -7.35 10.51 -9.41
C VAL A 71 -6.73 11.52 -10.38
N PRO A 72 -5.57 12.13 -10.05
CA PRO A 72 -4.97 13.14 -10.89
C PRO A 72 -4.81 12.59 -12.30
N GLU A 73 -5.01 13.43 -13.32
CA GLU A 73 -4.94 13.00 -14.74
C GLU A 73 -3.61 12.32 -15.11
N GLU A 74 -2.59 12.49 -14.26
CA GLU A 74 -1.32 11.79 -14.32
C GLU A 74 -1.42 10.28 -14.14
N PHE A 75 -2.43 9.78 -13.43
CA PHE A 75 -2.65 8.35 -13.17
C PHE A 75 -3.64 7.69 -14.16
N LYS A 76 -4.36 8.49 -14.96
CA LYS A 76 -5.25 7.98 -16.02
C LYS A 76 -4.50 7.62 -17.30
N LYS A 77 -3.27 8.13 -17.47
CA LYS A 77 -2.38 7.77 -18.58
C LYS A 77 -1.66 6.46 -18.23
N PRO A 78 -1.63 5.46 -19.13
CA PRO A 78 -1.00 4.16 -18.85
C PRO A 78 0.52 4.28 -18.63
N ALA A 79 1.14 5.31 -19.18
CA ALA A 79 2.49 5.73 -18.83
C ALA A 79 2.43 6.57 -17.54
N GLY A 80 2.72 5.92 -16.41
CA GLY A 80 2.77 6.59 -15.10
C GLY A 80 3.81 7.71 -15.06
N THR A 81 3.79 8.49 -13.97
CA THR A 81 4.76 9.55 -13.67
C THR A 81 6.21 9.10 -13.73
N ALA A 82 6.49 7.83 -13.41
CA ALA A 82 7.82 7.25 -13.48
C ALA A 82 8.47 7.35 -14.88
N ASN A 83 7.71 7.07 -15.95
CA ASN A 83 8.25 7.11 -17.32
C ASN A 83 8.59 8.55 -17.74
N LYS A 84 7.78 9.53 -17.33
CA LYS A 84 8.07 10.95 -17.58
C LYS A 84 9.34 11.42 -16.87
N ILE A 85 9.57 10.94 -15.64
CA ILE A 85 10.76 11.27 -14.85
C ILE A 85 12.02 10.68 -15.50
N LEU A 86 11.94 9.43 -15.98
CA LEU A 86 13.07 8.78 -16.67
C LEU A 86 13.41 9.48 -17.99
N GLU A 87 12.39 9.79 -18.80
CA GLU A 87 12.58 10.48 -20.07
C GLU A 87 13.16 11.90 -19.89
N ALA A 88 12.73 12.63 -18.85
CA ALA A 88 13.29 13.93 -18.52
C ALA A 88 14.77 13.86 -18.12
N LYS A 89 15.15 12.89 -17.28
CA LYS A 89 16.55 12.66 -16.87
C LYS A 89 17.43 12.24 -18.04
N GLU A 90 16.92 11.41 -18.95
CA GLU A 90 17.68 11.00 -20.14
C GLU A 90 17.90 12.18 -21.10
N LYS A 91 16.90 13.04 -21.28
CA LYS A 91 17.04 14.28 -22.05
C LYS A 91 18.04 15.25 -21.43
N GLU A 92 18.15 15.30 -20.11
CA GLU A 92 19.15 16.11 -19.41
C GLU A 92 20.56 15.57 -19.68
N ARG A 93 20.77 14.25 -19.55
CA ARG A 93 22.05 13.61 -19.88
C ARG A 93 22.49 13.86 -21.32
N LEU A 94 21.58 13.79 -22.29
CA LEU A 94 21.90 14.08 -23.69
C LEU A 94 22.30 15.55 -23.93
N LYS A 95 21.70 16.48 -23.16
CA LYS A 95 22.07 17.91 -23.21
C LYS A 95 23.42 18.17 -22.56
N GLU A 96 23.76 17.46 -21.48
CA GLU A 96 25.09 17.53 -20.87
C GLU A 96 26.16 16.94 -21.79
N ASP A 97 25.93 15.77 -22.38
CA ASP A 97 26.87 15.12 -23.30
C ASP A 97 27.14 15.97 -24.55
N SER A 98 26.11 16.66 -25.07
CA SER A 98 26.28 17.56 -26.22
C SER A 98 27.02 18.86 -25.85
N LYS A 99 26.81 19.38 -24.62
CA LYS A 99 27.55 20.53 -24.09
C LYS A 99 29.00 20.18 -23.75
N GLU A 100 29.27 18.94 -23.34
CA GLU A 100 30.62 18.43 -23.06
C GLU A 100 31.40 18.19 -24.37
N LYS A 101 30.76 17.61 -25.40
CA LYS A 101 31.35 17.51 -26.75
C LYS A 101 31.64 18.86 -27.42
N GLY A 102 30.84 19.89 -27.13
CA GLY A 102 31.13 21.26 -27.55
C GLY A 102 32.36 21.88 -26.88
N LYS A 103 32.65 21.49 -25.62
CA LYS A 103 33.85 21.92 -24.88
C LYS A 103 35.09 21.10 -25.19
N GLU A 104 34.95 19.81 -25.52
CA GLU A 104 36.09 18.97 -25.94
C GLU A 104 36.69 19.39 -27.29
N LYS A 105 35.90 19.99 -28.20
CA LYS A 105 36.43 20.54 -29.46
C LYS A 105 37.22 21.85 -29.30
N ALA A 106 37.12 22.53 -28.15
CA ALA A 106 37.92 23.71 -27.83
C ALA A 106 39.15 23.41 -26.97
N ALA A 107 39.27 22.21 -26.40
CA ALA A 107 40.36 21.83 -25.49
C ALA A 107 41.11 20.56 -25.96
N ALA A 108 41.32 20.42 -27.27
CA ALA A 108 42.21 19.43 -27.83
C ALA A 108 43.67 19.75 -27.44
N SER A 109 44.07 19.36 -26.22
CA SER A 109 45.45 19.29 -25.76
C SER A 109 45.69 17.93 -25.08
N PRO A 110 46.80 17.21 -25.36
CA PRO A 110 46.81 15.74 -25.38
C PRO A 110 47.23 15.09 -24.05
N SER A 111 46.50 15.28 -22.93
CA SER A 111 46.92 14.71 -21.63
C SER A 111 46.05 13.58 -21.04
N ARG A 112 44.78 13.41 -21.46
CA ARG A 112 43.85 12.49 -20.76
C ARG A 112 43.87 11.01 -21.19
N LYS A 113 44.64 10.61 -22.22
CA LYS A 113 44.69 9.21 -22.69
C LYS A 113 45.36 8.22 -21.73
N LYS A 114 46.02 8.68 -20.65
CA LYS A 114 46.79 7.79 -19.74
C LYS A 114 45.95 7.03 -18.70
N ARG A 115 44.69 7.39 -18.42
CA ARG A 115 43.92 6.75 -17.31
C ARG A 115 43.10 5.51 -17.70
N ARG A 116 42.75 5.30 -18.97
CA ARG A 116 41.91 4.15 -19.39
C ARG A 116 42.67 2.82 -19.53
N ARG A 117 44.01 2.81 -19.52
CA ARG A 117 44.79 1.55 -19.60
C ARG A 117 44.85 0.77 -18.27
N ARG A 118 44.58 1.39 -17.12
CA ARG A 118 44.74 0.70 -15.81
C ARG A 118 43.56 -0.18 -15.40
N TYR A 119 42.34 0.08 -15.89
CA TYR A 119 41.15 -0.70 -15.52
C TYR A 119 40.78 -1.82 -16.51
N ALA A 120 41.34 -1.82 -17.72
CA ALA A 120 41.09 -2.89 -18.69
C ALA A 120 41.83 -4.21 -18.34
N GLY A 121 42.97 -4.12 -17.64
CA GLY A 121 43.74 -5.30 -17.23
C GLY A 121 43.13 -6.08 -16.05
N LEU A 122 42.38 -5.41 -15.17
CA LEU A 122 41.77 -6.01 -13.98
C LEU A 122 40.51 -6.84 -14.30
N ILE A 123 39.84 -6.56 -15.43
CA ILE A 123 38.60 -7.26 -15.80
C ILE A 123 38.91 -8.62 -16.45
N LEU A 124 39.98 -8.73 -17.23
CA LEU A 124 40.42 -9.99 -17.84
C LEU A 124 41.01 -10.99 -16.83
N SER A 125 41.64 -10.51 -15.76
CA SER A 125 42.15 -11.38 -14.69
C SER A 125 41.06 -12.02 -13.85
N ILE A 126 39.91 -11.36 -13.66
CA ILE A 126 38.79 -11.91 -12.87
C ILE A 126 38.07 -13.01 -13.64
N GLN A 127 37.97 -12.91 -14.98
CA GLN A 127 37.32 -13.95 -15.79
C GLN A 127 38.10 -15.26 -15.86
N LEU A 128 39.44 -15.24 -15.78
CA LEU A 128 40.24 -16.48 -15.80
C LEU A 128 40.21 -17.26 -14.47
N LEU A 129 39.88 -16.61 -13.35
CA LEU A 129 39.82 -17.25 -12.03
C LEU A 129 38.50 -18.00 -11.78
N CYS A 130 37.48 -17.80 -12.62
CA CYS A 130 36.17 -18.46 -12.46
C CYS A 130 35.98 -19.68 -13.38
N ILE A 131 37.03 -20.15 -14.07
CA ILE A 131 36.95 -21.28 -15.02
C ILE A 131 37.75 -22.53 -14.51
N ASN A 132 38.33 -22.49 -13.31
CA ASN A 132 38.84 -23.68 -12.61
C ASN A 132 38.07 -23.94 -11.32
#